data_AF-M1ATE2-F1
#
_entry.id   AF-M1ATE2-F1
#
_cell.length_a   1.000
_cell.length_b   1.000
_cell.length_c   1.000
_cell.angle_alpha   90.00
_cell.angle_beta   90.00
_cell.angle_gamma   90.00
#
_symmetry.space_group_name_H-M   'P 1'
#
loop_
_entity.id
_entity.type
_entity.pdbx_description
1 polymer ?
#
loop_
_entity_poly.entity_id
_entity_poly.type
_entity_poly.pdbx_seq_one_letter_code
_entity_poly.pdbx_strand_id
1 'polypeptide(L)' 'MTDFRKDGHPSVYRKQKFTVEEKKTPLLFQDCSHWCLPGVPDAWNELLYAKILVNQHQKQQDDKKS' A
#
# COMPACT_ATOMS: atom_id res chain seq x y z
N MET A 1 -1.61 -5.11 10.52
CA MET A 1 -1.38 -3.70 10.10
C MET A 1 -2.35 -3.28 9.01
N THR A 2 -2.62 -4.14 8.03
CA THR A 2 -3.63 -3.95 6.96
C THR A 2 -5.07 -3.98 7.45
N ASP A 3 -5.40 -4.81 8.45
CA ASP A 3 -6.79 -4.99 8.92
C ASP A 3 -7.42 -3.72 9.53
N PHE A 4 -6.58 -2.77 9.98
CA PHE A 4 -7.03 -1.48 10.49
C PHE A 4 -7.41 -0.50 9.39
N ARG A 5 -7.02 -0.75 8.14
CA ARG A 5 -7.19 0.17 7.02
C ARG A 5 -8.21 -0.31 6.00
N LYS A 6 -9.36 -0.84 6.45
CA LYS A 6 -10.43 -1.29 5.53
C LYS A 6 -10.91 -0.18 4.57
N ASP A 7 -10.72 1.08 4.96
CA ASP A 7 -10.95 2.30 4.19
C ASP A 7 -9.96 2.52 3.03
N GLY A 8 -8.77 1.91 3.10
CA GLY A 8 -7.69 2.10 2.14
C GLY A 8 -7.86 1.33 0.83
N HIS A 9 -8.90 0.51 0.70
CA HIS A 9 -9.16 -0.25 -0.52
C HIS A 9 -9.98 0.55 -1.55
N PRO A 10 -9.76 0.36 -2.86
CA PRO A 10 -10.50 1.06 -3.89
C PRO A 10 -11.96 0.59 -3.99
N SER A 11 -12.32 -0.60 -3.48
CA SER A 11 -13.67 -1.14 -3.57
C SER A 11 -14.15 -1.10 -5.04
N VAL A 12 -15.29 -0.47 -5.33
CA VAL A 12 -15.80 -0.26 -6.70
C VAL A 12 -14.97 0.76 -7.51
N TYR A 13 -14.20 1.63 -6.86
CA TYR A 13 -13.48 2.70 -7.56
C TYR A 13 -12.21 2.24 -8.28
N ARG A 14 -11.91 0.93 -8.27
CA ARG A 14 -10.81 0.36 -9.05
C ARG A 14 -11.01 0.57 -10.56
N LYS A 15 -12.25 0.49 -11.04
CA LYS A 15 -12.59 0.58 -12.47
C LYS A 15 -13.28 1.92 -12.76
N GLN A 16 -12.72 2.71 -13.67
CA GLN A 16 -13.29 4.02 -14.04
C GLN A 16 -14.61 3.92 -14.81
N LYS A 17 -14.83 2.83 -15.55
CA LYS A 17 -16.01 2.61 -16.39
C LYS A 17 -16.67 1.29 -16.07
N PHE A 18 -17.85 1.37 -15.48
CA PHE A 18 -18.74 0.24 -15.25
C PHE A 18 -19.71 0.05 -16.41
N THR A 19 -19.90 -1.20 -16.82
CA THR A 19 -21.01 -1.58 -17.68
C THR A 19 -22.36 -1.42 -16.95
N VAL A 20 -23.46 -1.35 -17.69
CA VAL A 20 -24.81 -1.19 -17.12
C VAL A 20 -25.14 -2.31 -16.13
N GLU A 21 -24.65 -3.53 -16.38
CA GLU A 21 -24.89 -4.69 -15.51
C GLU A 21 -24.01 -4.71 -14.27
N GLU A 22 -22.75 -4.28 -14.36
CA GLU A 22 -21.87 -4.14 -13.20
C GLU A 22 -22.38 -3.06 -12.22
N LYS A 23 -23.03 -1.99 -12.74
CA LYS A 23 -23.66 -0.97 -11.89
C LYS A 23 -24.84 -1.51 -11.06
N LYS A 24 -25.53 -2.56 -11.54
CA LYS A 24 -26.65 -3.17 -10.82
C LYS A 24 -26.18 -4.06 -9.66
N THR A 25 -24.93 -4.52 -9.70
CA THR A 25 -24.38 -5.48 -8.70
C THR A 25 -23.02 -5.04 -8.16
N PRO A 26 -22.93 -3.85 -7.53
CA PRO A 26 -21.66 -3.27 -7.10
C PRO A 26 -20.89 -4.14 -6.09
N LEU A 27 -21.59 -4.97 -5.30
CA LEU A 27 -20.98 -5.89 -4.33
C LEU A 27 -20.14 -7.01 -4.98
N LEU A 28 -20.47 -7.42 -6.21
CA LEU A 28 -19.74 -8.51 -6.90
C LEU A 28 -18.40 -8.04 -7.48
N PHE A 29 -18.21 -6.74 -7.64
CA PHE A 29 -17.05 -6.15 -8.32
C PHE A 29 -16.18 -5.30 -7.38
N GLN A 30 -16.37 -5.42 -6.06
CA GLN A 30 -15.56 -4.69 -5.10
C GLN A 30 -14.16 -5.30 -5.01
N ASP A 31 -13.15 -4.44 -5.12
CA ASP A 31 -11.78 -4.83 -4.87
C ASP A 31 -11.40 -4.61 -3.41
N CYS A 32 -11.21 -5.71 -2.70
CA CYS A 32 -10.75 -5.75 -1.29
C CYS A 32 -9.30 -6.24 -1.16
N SER A 33 -8.57 -6.43 -2.27
CA SER A 33 -7.20 -6.96 -2.24
C SER A 33 -6.14 -5.91 -2.57
N HIS A 34 -6.53 -4.79 -3.19
CA HIS A 34 -5.61 -3.73 -3.60
C HIS A 34 -5.81 -2.47 -2.77
N TRP A 35 -4.85 -1.55 -2.82
CA TRP A 35 -4.87 -0.32 -2.03
C TRP A 35 -4.95 0.90 -2.93
N CYS A 36 -5.71 1.91 -2.52
CA CYS A 36 -5.68 3.24 -3.12
C CYS A 36 -4.32 3.91 -2.89
N LEU A 37 -3.97 4.81 -3.82
CA LEU A 37 -2.83 5.71 -3.69
C LEU A 37 -3.33 7.17 -3.70
N PRO A 38 -2.82 8.04 -2.80
CA PRO A 38 -1.91 7.71 -1.70
C PRO A 38 -2.60 6.84 -0.62
N GLY A 39 -1.85 5.96 0.07
CA GLY A 39 -2.42 5.01 1.02
C GLY A 39 -1.45 4.07 1.74
N VAL A 40 -1.93 2.87 2.10
CA VAL A 40 -1.20 1.87 2.89
C VAL A 40 0.17 1.49 2.29
N PRO A 41 0.32 1.32 0.96
CA PRO A 41 1.62 1.03 0.37
C PRO A 41 2.67 2.11 0.62
N ASP A 42 2.27 3.38 0.77
CA ASP A 42 3.21 4.48 1.02
C ASP A 42 3.83 4.36 2.41
N ALA A 43 3.04 4.02 3.43
CA ALA A 43 3.54 3.77 4.78
C ALA A 43 4.51 2.58 4.84
N TRP A 44 4.29 1.54 4.03
CA TRP A 44 5.25 0.45 3.90
C TRP A 44 6.56 0.90 3.26
N ASN A 45 6.48 1.75 2.25
CA ASN A 45 7.66 2.32 1.61
C ASN A 45 8.47 3.18 2.59
N GLU A 46 7.82 3.97 3.44
CA GLU A 46 8.49 4.75 4.50
C GLU A 46 9.24 3.85 5.49
N LEU A 47 8.61 2.78 5.96
CA LEU A 47 9.24 1.82 6.87
C LEU A 47 10.43 1.11 6.23
N LEU A 48 10.28 0.68 4.97
CA LEU A 48 11.36 0.06 4.21
C LEU A 48 12.53 1.03 4.02
N TYR A 49 12.23 2.28 3.65
CA TYR A 49 13.24 3.32 3.46
C TYR A 49 14.00 3.61 4.76
N ALA A 50 13.28 3.74 5.88
CA ALA A 50 13.91 3.90 7.19
C ALA A 50 14.86 2.75 7.53
N LYS A 51 14.46 1.50 7.25
CA LYS A 51 15.30 0.32 7.48
C LYS A 51 16.56 0.32 6.62
N ILE A 52 16.44 0.69 5.35
CA ILE A 52 17.58 0.82 4.43
C ILE A 52 18.57 1.86 4.95
N LEU A 53 18.07 3.04 5.34
CA LEU A 53 18.91 4.10 5.90
C LEU A 53 19.63 3.65 7.16
N VAL A 54 18.93 3.06 8.13
CA VAL A 54 19.55 2.57 9.37
C VAL A 54 20.67 1.56 9.08
N ASN A 55 20.41 0.61 8.17
CA ASN A 55 21.40 -0.39 7.78
C ASN A 55 22.63 0.24 7.09
N GLN A 56 22.44 1.29 6.28
CA GLN A 56 23.54 2.02 5.65
C GLN A 56 24.40 2.76 6.68
N HIS A 57 23.77 3.43 7.65
CA HIS A 57 24.49 4.11 8.72
C HIS A 57 25.29 3.14 9.59
N GLN A 58 24.74 1.95 9.87
CA GLN A 58 25.44 0.93 10.65
C GLN A 58 26.70 0.42 9.92
N LYS A 59 26.60 0.10 8.62
CA LYS A 59 27.76 -0.31 7.82
C LYS A 59 28.87 0.76 7.81
N GLN A 60 28.51 2.03 7.66
CA GLN A 60 29.47 3.12 7.70
C GLN A 60 30.16 3.29 9.06
N GLN A 61 29.51 2.90 10.16
CA GLN A 61 30.12 2.90 11.49
C GLN A 61 31.08 1.72 11.67
N ASP A 62 30.71 0.54 11.16
CA ASP A 62 31.54 -0.66 11.21
C ASP A 62 32.82 -0.48 10.36
N ASP A 63 32.71 0.10 9.16
CA ASP A 63 33.84 0.40 8.28
C ASP A 63 34.82 1.42 8.89
N LYS A 64 34.33 2.36 9.71
CA LYS A 64 35.16 3.35 10.41
C LYS A 64 35.87 2.79 11.64
N LYS A 65 35.45 1.63 12.12
CA LYS A 65 35.96 0.99 13.34
C LYS A 65 36.98 -0.12 13.04
N SER A 66 36.99 -0.63 11.81
CA SER A 66 38.07 -1.50 11.29
C SER A 66 39.31 -0.69 10.92
#